data_AF-A0A9D6N721-F1
#
_entry.id   AF-A0A9D6N721-F1
#
_cell.length_a   1.000
_cell.length_b   1.000
_cell.length_c   1.000
_cell.angle_alpha   90.00
_cell.angle_beta   90.00
_cell.angle_gamma   90.00
#
_symmetry.space_group_name_H-M   'P 1'
#
loop_
_entity.id
_entity.type
_entity.pdbx_description
1 polymer ?
#
loop_
_entity_poly.entity_id
_entity_poly.type
_entity_poly.pdbx_seq_one_letter_code
_entity_poly.pdbx_strand_id
1 'polypeptide(L)'
;NQRPPLEVGPVVDGPALGQGAVYVGNLAGEIKAFDERTGALRWTFSEKQPGDPGYCVRPVAGRKGEVFGLSASGRIACIDAATGLKRWIEKPGGALYTQGLGGRRRHLAGGRPGRHPGCRRSG
;
A
#
# COMPACT_ATOMS: atom_id res chain seq x y z
N ASN A 1 -29.82 -20.87 2.43
CA ASN A 1 -28.67 -20.85 1.50
C ASN A 1 -27.46 -20.32 2.26
N GLN A 2 -26.65 -21.20 2.85
CA GLN A 2 -25.53 -20.80 3.71
C GLN A 2 -24.29 -20.63 2.86
N ARG A 3 -23.85 -19.38 2.70
CA ARG A 3 -22.59 -19.04 2.04
C ARG A 3 -21.46 -19.62 2.89
N PRO A 4 -20.48 -20.34 2.32
CA PRO A 4 -19.37 -20.88 3.10
C PRO A 4 -18.65 -19.74 3.83
N PRO A 5 -18.14 -19.99 5.05
CA PRO A 5 -17.49 -18.95 5.86
C PRO A 5 -16.27 -18.39 5.10
N LEU A 6 -16.12 -17.06 5.15
CA LEU A 6 -14.96 -16.39 4.57
C LEU A 6 -13.72 -16.72 5.40
N GLU A 7 -12.75 -17.40 4.80
CA GLU A 7 -11.49 -17.72 5.47
C GLU A 7 -10.52 -16.53 5.41
N VAL A 8 -10.69 -15.63 6.38
CA VAL A 8 -9.84 -14.45 6.54
C VAL A 8 -8.70 -14.70 7.53
N GLY A 9 -8.92 -15.58 8.51
CA GLY A 9 -8.09 -15.66 9.73
C GLY A 9 -8.46 -14.58 10.75
N PRO A 10 -7.77 -14.50 11.89
CA PRO A 10 -8.04 -13.49 12.92
C PRO A 10 -7.80 -12.06 12.41
N VAL A 11 -8.72 -11.15 12.72
CA VAL A 11 -8.72 -9.76 12.26
C VAL A 11 -8.76 -8.83 13.46
N VAL A 12 -7.96 -7.76 13.43
CA VAL A 12 -7.89 -6.75 14.51
C VAL A 12 -8.58 -5.44 14.16
N ASP A 13 -8.91 -5.21 12.89
CA ASP A 13 -9.49 -3.96 12.42
C ASP A 13 -10.58 -4.20 11.36
N GLY A 14 -11.45 -3.21 11.14
CA GLY A 14 -12.56 -3.32 10.21
C GLY A 14 -12.12 -3.53 8.74
N PRO A 15 -13.03 -4.04 7.90
CA PRO A 15 -12.80 -4.15 6.46
C PRO A 15 -12.79 -2.77 5.78
N ALA A 16 -12.23 -2.72 4.57
CA ALA A 16 -12.40 -1.60 3.65
C ALA A 16 -13.20 -2.02 2.42
N LEU A 17 -14.06 -1.12 1.94
CA LEU A 17 -14.90 -1.35 0.77
C LEU A 17 -14.46 -0.43 -0.37
N GLY A 18 -14.33 -0.99 -1.57
CA GLY A 18 -14.07 -0.21 -2.77
C GLY A 18 -13.75 -1.09 -3.97
N GLN A 19 -13.87 -0.52 -5.18
CA GLN A 19 -13.51 -1.21 -6.42
C GLN A 19 -14.23 -2.57 -6.60
N GLY A 20 -15.47 -2.65 -6.09
CA GLY A 20 -16.30 -3.86 -6.10
C GLY A 20 -15.78 -4.99 -5.21
N ALA A 21 -14.89 -4.71 -4.26
CA ALA A 21 -14.31 -5.69 -3.36
C ALA A 21 -14.35 -5.23 -1.90
N VAL A 22 -14.29 -6.22 -1.00
CA VAL A 22 -14.05 -6.05 0.42
C VAL A 22 -12.61 -6.46 0.72
N TYR A 23 -11.84 -5.57 1.32
CA TYR A 23 -10.43 -5.79 1.67
C TYR A 23 -10.29 -5.95 3.18
N VAL A 24 -9.56 -6.99 3.60
CA VAL A 24 -9.35 -7.28 5.03
C VAL A 24 -7.90 -7.60 5.30
N GLY A 25 -7.30 -6.88 6.25
CA GLY A 25 -5.99 -7.22 6.83
C GLY A 25 -6.16 -8.21 7.97
N ASN A 26 -5.32 -9.24 8.05
CA ASN A 26 -5.38 -10.26 9.10
C ASN A 26 -4.11 -10.26 9.98
N LEU A 27 -4.18 -10.95 11.12
CA LEU A 27 -3.03 -11.13 12.03
C LEU A 27 -1.93 -12.01 11.45
N ALA A 28 -2.21 -12.75 10.37
CA ALA A 28 -1.17 -13.40 9.59
C ALA A 28 -0.39 -12.41 8.72
N GLY A 29 -0.69 -11.10 8.76
CA GLY A 29 0.05 -10.08 8.02
C GLY A 29 -0.28 -10.03 6.53
N GLU A 30 -1.45 -10.53 6.16
CA GLU A 30 -1.95 -10.62 4.79
C GLU A 30 -3.09 -9.63 4.58
N ILE A 31 -3.23 -9.13 3.36
CA ILE A 31 -4.44 -8.46 2.90
C ILE A 31 -5.16 -9.38 1.93
N LYS A 32 -6.42 -9.70 2.24
CA LYS A 32 -7.29 -10.49 1.37
C LYS A 32 -8.33 -9.59 0.73
N ALA A 33 -8.62 -9.83 -0.54
CA ALA A 33 -9.70 -9.19 -1.26
C ALA A 33 -10.80 -10.19 -1.60
N PHE A 34 -12.03 -9.84 -1.29
CA PHE A 34 -13.21 -10.64 -1.58
C PHE A 34 -14.11 -9.87 -2.52
N ASP A 35 -14.75 -10.56 -3.45
CA ASP A 35 -15.81 -9.98 -4.27
C ASP A 35 -16.96 -9.50 -3.39
N GLU A 36 -17.37 -8.23 -3.54
CA GLU A 36 -18.40 -7.63 -2.69
C GLU A 36 -19.75 -8.37 -2.78
N ARG A 37 -20.08 -8.91 -3.95
CA ARG A 37 -21.38 -9.54 -4.21
C ARG A 37 -21.40 -11.01 -3.81
N THR A 38 -20.37 -11.74 -4.23
CA THR A 38 -20.28 -13.21 -4.14
C THR A 38 -19.43 -13.66 -2.97
N GLY A 39 -18.50 -12.83 -2.49
CA GLY A 39 -17.65 -13.11 -1.33
C GLY A 39 -16.55 -14.11 -1.68
N ALA A 40 -16.43 -14.46 -2.95
CA ALA A 40 -15.32 -15.26 -3.42
C ALA A 40 -14.02 -14.49 -3.18
N LEU A 41 -13.01 -15.20 -2.67
CA LEU A 41 -11.65 -14.67 -2.58
C LEU A 41 -11.16 -14.34 -4.00
N ARG A 42 -10.80 -13.07 -4.23
CA ARG A 42 -10.21 -12.60 -5.49
C ARG A 42 -8.71 -12.78 -5.49
N TRP A 43 -8.05 -12.36 -4.42
CA TRP A 43 -6.61 -12.45 -4.25
C TRP A 43 -6.20 -12.34 -2.78
N THR A 44 -4.99 -12.79 -2.48
CA THR A 44 -4.30 -12.58 -1.20
C THR A 44 -2.96 -11.92 -1.47
N PHE A 45 -2.68 -10.83 -0.75
CA PHE A 45 -1.40 -10.13 -0.77
C PHE A 45 -0.66 -10.38 0.54
N SER A 46 0.56 -10.89 0.43
CA SER A 46 1.45 -11.13 1.56
C SER A 46 2.87 -10.79 1.15
N GLU A 47 3.46 -9.76 1.76
CA GLU A 47 4.86 -9.43 1.52
C GLU A 47 5.52 -9.06 2.85
N LYS A 48 6.09 -10.05 3.53
CA LYS A 48 6.75 -9.86 4.82
C LYS A 48 8.25 -9.66 4.64
N GLN A 49 8.85 -8.89 5.54
CA GLN A 49 10.30 -8.83 5.73
C GLN A 49 10.66 -9.53 7.03
N PRO A 50 11.92 -9.98 7.21
CA PRO A 50 12.37 -10.50 8.50
C PRO A 50 12.07 -9.50 9.63
N GLY A 51 11.32 -9.96 10.64
CA GLY A 51 10.88 -9.11 11.76
C GLY A 51 9.68 -8.20 11.49
N ASP A 52 9.06 -8.25 10.31
CA ASP A 52 7.80 -7.55 10.02
C ASP A 52 6.60 -8.51 10.14
N PRO A 53 5.70 -8.30 11.11
CA PRO A 53 4.45 -9.05 11.22
C PRO A 53 3.57 -8.97 9.96
N GLY A 54 3.79 -7.99 9.08
CA GLY A 54 3.07 -7.82 7.83
C GLY A 54 1.92 -6.82 7.95
N TYR A 55 0.94 -6.93 7.05
CA TYR A 55 -0.13 -5.96 6.84
C TYR A 55 -1.41 -6.33 7.60
N CYS A 56 -1.45 -6.03 8.89
CA CYS A 56 -2.54 -6.42 9.78
C CYS A 56 -3.53 -5.28 10.13
N VAL A 57 -3.32 -4.07 9.62
CA VAL A 57 -4.24 -2.93 9.83
C VAL A 57 -5.28 -2.84 8.71
N ARG A 58 -6.38 -2.11 8.97
CA ARG A 58 -7.43 -1.89 7.96
C ARG A 58 -6.85 -1.29 6.68
N PRO A 59 -7.01 -1.97 5.53
CA PRO A 59 -6.58 -1.45 4.23
C PRO A 59 -7.34 -0.17 3.84
N VAL A 60 -6.86 0.54 2.84
CA VAL A 60 -7.59 1.70 2.26
C VAL A 60 -7.76 1.52 0.76
N ALA A 61 -9.01 1.56 0.31
CA ALA A 61 -9.38 1.56 -1.10
C ALA A 61 -9.16 2.94 -1.74
N GLY A 62 -8.19 3.05 -2.64
CA GLY A 62 -7.87 4.24 -3.42
C GLY A 62 -8.82 4.44 -4.61
N ARG A 63 -8.94 5.68 -5.09
CA ARG A 63 -9.87 6.02 -6.20
C ARG A 63 -9.40 5.53 -7.59
N LYS A 64 -8.12 5.19 -7.75
CA LYS A 64 -7.51 4.85 -9.04
C LYS A 64 -7.21 3.35 -9.21
N GLY A 65 -8.04 2.50 -8.62
CA GLY A 65 -7.85 1.05 -8.67
C GLY A 65 -6.67 0.59 -7.81
N GLU A 66 -6.48 1.21 -6.65
CA GLU A 66 -5.36 0.97 -5.75
C GLU A 66 -5.89 0.55 -4.38
N VAL A 67 -5.14 -0.28 -3.67
CA VAL A 67 -5.38 -0.62 -2.27
C VAL A 67 -4.09 -0.35 -1.51
N PHE A 68 -4.20 0.41 -0.43
CA PHE A 68 -3.07 0.72 0.44
C PHE A 68 -3.10 -0.17 1.67
N GLY A 69 -1.98 -0.84 1.92
CA GLY A 69 -1.73 -1.61 3.14
C GLY A 69 -0.63 -0.94 3.95
N LEU A 70 -0.80 -0.87 5.27
CA LEU A 70 0.26 -0.45 6.18
C LEU A 70 0.71 -1.65 7.01
N SER A 71 2.02 -1.93 7.02
CA SER A 71 2.58 -3.01 7.81
C SER A 71 2.89 -2.55 9.23
N ALA A 72 2.95 -3.52 10.15
CA ALA A 72 3.32 -3.25 11.54
C ALA A 72 4.73 -2.63 11.68
N SER A 73 5.63 -2.87 10.71
CA SER A 73 6.96 -2.24 10.66
C SER A 73 7.00 -0.83 10.04
N GLY A 74 5.83 -0.28 9.68
CA GLY A 74 5.68 1.05 9.10
C GLY A 74 5.88 1.12 7.58
N ARG A 75 5.84 0.00 6.87
CA ARG A 75 5.90 0.00 5.40
C ARG A 75 4.51 0.20 4.81
N ILE A 76 4.44 0.95 3.72
CA ILE A 76 3.21 1.16 2.95
C ILE A 76 3.34 0.38 1.65
N ALA A 77 2.40 -0.51 1.39
CA ALA A 77 2.23 -1.15 0.09
C ALA A 77 1.12 -0.44 -0.68
N CYS A 78 1.37 -0.14 -1.95
CA CYS A 78 0.33 0.13 -2.93
C CYS A 78 0.14 -1.13 -3.78
N ILE A 79 -1.10 -1.60 -3.81
CA ILE A 79 -1.50 -2.86 -4.42
C ILE A 79 -2.52 -2.53 -5.51
N ASP A 80 -2.39 -3.18 -6.66
CA ASP A 80 -3.39 -3.09 -7.71
C ASP A 80 -4.69 -3.79 -7.26
N ALA A 81 -5.80 -3.07 -7.24
CA ALA A 81 -7.07 -3.53 -6.67
C ALA A 81 -7.67 -4.75 -7.43
N ALA A 82 -7.40 -4.85 -8.73
CA ALA A 82 -7.94 -5.91 -9.58
C ALA A 82 -7.15 -7.21 -9.45
N THR A 83 -5.82 -7.10 -9.39
CA THR A 83 -4.91 -8.25 -9.47
C THR A 83 -4.30 -8.66 -8.13
N GLY A 84 -4.27 -7.77 -7.14
CA GLY A 84 -3.56 -8.02 -5.87
C GLY A 84 -2.04 -7.89 -5.97
N LEU A 85 -1.51 -7.45 -7.12
CA LEU A 85 -0.07 -7.30 -7.33
C LEU A 85 0.43 -5.99 -6.72
N LYS A 86 1.59 -6.02 -6.06
CA LYS A 86 2.24 -4.80 -5.60
C LYS A 86 2.62 -3.91 -6.78
N ARG A 87 2.23 -2.64 -6.71
CA ARG A 87 2.75 -1.58 -7.57
C ARG A 87 4.04 -1.01 -7.00
N TRP A 88 4.08 -0.79 -5.69
CA TRP A 88 5.27 -0.38 -4.95
C TRP A 88 5.12 -0.69 -3.46
N ILE A 89 6.25 -0.75 -2.76
CA ILE A 89 6.31 -0.81 -1.31
C ILE A 89 7.37 0.18 -0.85
N GLU A 90 6.99 1.06 0.06
CA GLU A 90 7.86 2.11 0.56
C GLU A 90 7.85 2.11 2.09
N LYS A 91 8.99 2.46 2.71
CA LYS A 91 9.04 2.76 4.14
C LYS A 91 9.25 4.27 4.28
N PRO A 92 8.21 5.04 4.61
CA PRO A 92 8.38 6.47 4.86
C PRO A 92 9.46 6.67 5.92
N GLY A 93 10.44 7.53 5.64
CA GLY A 93 11.42 7.94 6.63
C GLY A 93 10.76 8.83 7.67
N GLY A 94 10.73 8.38 8.92
CA GLY A 94 10.12 9.09 10.03
C GLY A 94 8.99 8.28 10.66
N ALA A 95 8.99 8.22 11.99
CA ALA A 95 8.01 7.45 12.73
C ALA A 95 6.59 7.92 12.42
N LEU A 96 5.73 7.01 11.94
CA LEU A 96 4.29 7.24 11.85
C LEU A 96 3.69 7.12 13.26
N TYR A 97 4.12 8.00 14.17
CA TYR A 97 3.36 8.29 15.36
C TYR A 97 2.39 9.43 15.02
N THR A 98 1.12 9.20 15.33
CA THR A 98 0.07 10.21 15.29
C THR A 98 0.51 11.45 16.07
N GLN A 99 0.36 12.62 15.44
CA GLN A 99 0.66 13.97 15.93
C GLN A 99 2.16 14.31 16.10
N GLY A 100 2.66 15.14 15.19
CA GLY A 100 3.97 15.77 15.28
C GLY A 100 4.17 16.75 14.12
N LEU A 101 3.72 17.99 14.29
CA LEU A 101 4.02 19.11 13.41
C LEU A 101 5.53 19.17 13.14
N GLY A 102 5.91 18.93 11.89
CA GLY A 102 7.32 18.93 11.48
C GLY A 102 7.47 18.79 9.97
N GLY A 103 6.66 19.53 9.21
CA GLY A 103 6.72 19.52 7.76
C GLY A 103 8.11 19.92 7.27
N ARG A 104 8.85 18.97 6.69
CA ARG A 104 9.80 19.29 5.63
C ARG A 104 9.25 18.74 4.32
N ARG A 105 8.52 19.59 3.62
CA ARG A 105 8.23 19.41 2.19
C ARG A 105 9.57 19.27 1.46
N ARG A 106 9.89 18.09 0.95
CA ARG A 106 10.87 17.99 -0.15
C ARG A 106 10.10 18.26 -1.43
N HIS A 107 10.32 19.43 -2.01
CA HIS A 107 9.90 19.71 -3.38
C HIS A 107 10.67 18.78 -4.32
N LEU A 108 9.95 17.86 -4.97
CA LEU A 108 10.40 17.22 -6.20
C LEU A 108 10.36 18.28 -7.30
N ALA A 109 11.49 18.95 -7.55
CA ALA A 109 11.69 19.71 -8.76
C ALA A 109 12.10 18.73 -9.87
N GLY A 110 11.18 18.47 -10.79
CA GLY A 110 11.42 17.71 -12.02
C GLY A 110 12.51 18.37 -12.87
N GLY A 111 13.35 17.53 -13.47
CA GLY A 111 14.48 17.96 -14.26
C GLY A 111 14.12 18.56 -15.63
N ARG A 112 15.11 19.26 -16.20
CA ARG A 112 15.42 19.23 -17.63
C ARG A 112 16.95 19.24 -17.80
N PRO A 113 17.51 18.43 -18.70
CA PRO A 113 18.93 18.45 -19.03
C PRO A 113 19.22 19.51 -20.11
N GLY A 114 20.43 20.05 -20.10
CA GLY A 114 21.04 20.68 -21.28
C GLY A 114 21.27 22.19 -21.21
N ARG A 115 22.50 22.58 -20.88
CA ARG A 115 23.32 23.46 -21.73
C ARG A 115 24.74 23.57 -21.15
N HIS A 116 25.69 22.93 -21.83
CA HIS A 116 27.06 23.43 -21.87
C HIS A 116 27.09 24.74 -22.67
N PRO A 117 27.83 25.75 -22.21
CA PRO A 117 28.64 26.50 -23.15
C PRO A 117 30.04 26.76 -22.58
N GLY A 118 31.08 26.49 -23.38
CA GLY A 118 32.44 26.84 -23.00
C GLY A 118 33.49 26.25 -23.93
N CYS A 119 33.41 26.54 -25.23
CA CYS A 119 34.48 26.27 -26.18
C CYS A 119 35.01 27.60 -26.75
N ARG A 120 36.32 27.81 -26.56
CA ARG A 120 37.26 28.79 -27.20
C ARG A 120 37.07 30.26 -26.79
N ARG A 121 38.12 31.07 -26.62
CA ARG A 121 39.36 31.29 -27.42
C ARG A 121 40.48 31.82 -26.50
N SER A 122 41.69 31.24 -26.53
CA SER A 122 42.92 31.80 -27.15
C SER A 122 43.26 33.24 -26.77
N GLY A 123 44.32 33.37 -25.99
CA GLY A 123 45.09 34.57 -25.66
C GLY A 123 46.31 34.14 -24.86
#